data_AF-A0A2N2IUG4-F1
#
_entry.id   AF-A0A2N2IUG4-F1
#
_cell.length_a   1.000
_cell.length_b   1.000
_cell.length_c   1.000
_cell.angle_alpha   90.00
_cell.angle_beta   90.00
_cell.angle_gamma   90.00
#
_symmetry.space_group_name_H-M   'P 1'
#
loop_
_entity.id
_entity.type
_entity.pdbx_description
1 polymer ?
#
loop_
_entity_poly.entity_id
_entity_poly.type
_entity_poly.pdbx_seq_one_letter_code
_entity_poly.pdbx_strand_id
1 'polypeptide(L)'
;MVVETSHPPGSSSAPPGSGWPSSVPQPLGVGLSAGAFAGPTSVSAELEKLLAEAEKKVRSEANSVPDVPSPEAEVNAILPPEVLAALDDPLEVADDENVSGGAESQTPVGRGTTGGFTGGTEGASKPRGGTDAGDLASPAEPVTAHGEDDDGGPVWAESAGRRTASEMDREVVSRDVDAKPTPVPGRMEARGPWQRGLLVRDPGATPVPSDADYPPRTTHMRDPVVMPEEPFSAGPRTTAALQSGPVAPSAPQSAPRAEQTLELPSVLTPTYDGSRVLGVCIAGRLSATLCFEYSGALCRAVMRDGDFVTCGSSADDESLLAFLMLRGDLPREVGLQLVGKIPPFGRHAAAALIANGFVGQDQLWGVLRAHAEWLLGRMVSTQGGSCALEDEPQGRLRAEPAVFGGATGAEVLVEVTQRVLPQEDAIARIGGRGARLGPGPHQSLLSECALPERERAVVENAAGKAVHEVLESAGRPEFAAVLAALQDLGVVEVMASVGRSVHPEPDAFDPLDAEAVRKRVAARIALIQEGDYFEVLGVPRAATSYEIRRAYLEARRAFEPSRLLTVQTADLADDARLIVEVLDEAYELIRDGTRRDRYRRAIEAVPPRP
;
A
#
# COMPACT_ATOMS: atom_id res chain seq x y z
N MET A 1 -90.18 2.94 5.76
CA MET A 1 -89.11 1.99 5.38
C MET A 1 -87.97 2.23 6.34
N VAL A 2 -87.90 1.38 7.34
CA VAL A 2 -87.16 1.56 8.60
C VAL A 2 -85.94 0.66 8.57
N VAL A 3 -84.80 1.22 8.98
CA VAL A 3 -83.54 0.52 9.25
C VAL A 3 -83.72 -0.23 10.56
N GLU A 4 -83.47 -1.54 10.57
CA GLU A 4 -83.50 -2.32 11.81
C GLU A 4 -82.35 -3.33 11.87
N THR A 5 -81.64 -3.23 12.98
CA THR A 5 -80.48 -3.98 13.47
C THR A 5 -80.83 -5.43 13.84
N SER A 6 -79.89 -6.36 13.73
CA SER A 6 -80.02 -7.71 14.31
C SER A 6 -78.69 -8.25 14.83
N HIS A 7 -78.61 -8.49 16.14
CA HIS A 7 -77.61 -9.33 16.83
C HIS A 7 -77.75 -10.82 16.45
N PRO A 8 -76.77 -11.68 16.79
CA PRO A 8 -76.99 -12.63 17.90
C PRO A 8 -75.66 -13.00 18.65
N PRO A 9 -75.57 -14.07 19.48
CA PRO A 9 -75.62 -13.97 20.95
C PRO A 9 -74.35 -14.49 21.66
N GLY A 10 -74.26 -14.21 22.97
CA GLY A 10 -73.18 -14.68 23.83
C GLY A 10 -73.37 -16.10 24.41
N SER A 11 -72.27 -16.66 24.92
CA SER A 11 -72.17 -17.57 26.08
C SER A 11 -70.68 -17.78 26.39
N SER A 12 -70.22 -17.47 27.62
CA SER A 12 -69.85 -18.41 28.69
C SER A 12 -68.48 -19.08 28.44
N SER A 13 -67.48 -19.14 29.32
CA SER A 13 -67.41 -19.14 30.78
C SER A 13 -65.95 -18.92 31.22
N ALA A 14 -65.75 -18.21 32.34
CA ALA A 14 -64.46 -18.11 33.04
C ALA A 14 -64.58 -18.85 34.40
N PRO A 15 -63.55 -19.58 34.86
CA PRO A 15 -63.42 -19.95 36.26
C PRO A 15 -62.51 -18.98 37.04
N PRO A 16 -62.64 -18.95 38.38
CA PRO A 16 -62.17 -17.85 39.22
C PRO A 16 -60.70 -17.97 39.66
N GLY A 17 -60.13 -16.81 39.98
CA GLY A 17 -58.77 -16.64 40.45
C GLY A 17 -58.49 -17.30 41.80
N SER A 18 -57.25 -17.76 41.93
CA SER A 18 -56.58 -18.04 43.20
C SER A 18 -55.40 -17.09 43.32
N GLY A 19 -55.44 -16.23 44.34
CA GLY A 19 -54.41 -15.27 44.67
C GLY A 19 -53.15 -15.95 45.17
N TRP A 20 -51.99 -15.47 44.69
CA TRP A 20 -50.68 -15.79 45.23
C TRP A 20 -50.12 -14.52 45.89
N PRO A 21 -49.53 -14.62 47.10
CA PRO A 21 -49.04 -13.47 47.84
C PRO A 21 -47.74 -12.93 47.22
N SER A 22 -47.76 -11.65 46.86
CA SER A 22 -46.58 -10.86 46.57
C SER A 22 -45.70 -10.75 47.81
N SER A 23 -44.58 -11.46 47.82
CA SER A 23 -43.44 -11.20 48.69
C SER A 23 -42.19 -11.12 47.82
N VAL A 24 -41.83 -9.87 47.48
CA VAL A 24 -40.56 -9.54 46.84
C VAL A 24 -39.50 -9.48 47.94
N PRO A 25 -38.44 -10.29 47.92
CA PRO A 25 -37.30 -10.06 48.79
C PRO A 25 -36.51 -8.86 48.28
N GLN A 26 -36.26 -7.90 49.18
CA GLN A 26 -35.36 -6.77 48.94
C GLN A 26 -33.95 -7.30 48.61
N PRO A 27 -33.27 -6.75 47.59
CA PRO A 27 -31.85 -7.03 47.41
C PRO A 27 -31.05 -6.30 48.48
N LEU A 28 -30.23 -7.06 49.20
CA LEU A 28 -29.21 -6.58 50.11
C LEU A 28 -28.30 -5.57 49.39
N GLY A 29 -28.37 -4.32 49.85
CA GLY A 29 -27.41 -3.29 49.48
C GLY A 29 -26.05 -3.58 50.09
N VAL A 30 -25.13 -4.11 49.28
CA VAL A 30 -23.70 -4.08 49.57
C VAL A 30 -23.15 -2.80 48.96
N GLY A 31 -23.12 -1.74 49.76
CA GLY A 31 -22.40 -0.51 49.42
C GLY A 31 -20.90 -0.79 49.51
N LEU A 32 -20.23 -0.92 48.37
CA LEU A 32 -18.78 -0.87 48.32
C LEU A 32 -18.35 0.60 48.30
N SER A 33 -17.84 1.03 49.44
CA SER A 33 -17.19 2.32 49.64
C SER A 33 -15.92 2.39 48.79
N ALA A 34 -15.87 3.37 47.89
CA ALA A 34 -14.66 3.75 47.18
C ALA A 34 -13.71 4.45 48.17
N GLY A 35 -12.74 3.71 48.69
CA GLY A 35 -11.70 4.26 49.56
C GLY A 35 -10.54 3.28 49.75
N ALA A 36 -9.35 3.72 49.34
CA ALA A 36 -8.03 3.21 49.71
C ALA A 36 -7.59 1.84 49.16
N PHE A 37 -7.08 1.83 47.91
CA PHE A 37 -5.99 0.92 47.51
C PHE A 37 -4.93 1.71 46.72
N ALA A 38 -4.18 2.54 47.44
CA ALA A 38 -2.88 3.04 47.02
C ALA A 38 -1.83 2.40 47.94
N GLY A 39 -1.47 1.16 47.63
CA GLY A 39 -0.34 0.46 48.23
C GLY A 39 0.58 0.00 47.11
N PRO A 40 1.92 0.10 47.25
CA PRO A 40 2.84 -0.43 46.28
C PRO A 40 2.63 -1.94 46.17
N THR A 41 2.27 -2.42 44.99
CA THR A 41 2.27 -3.85 44.67
C THR A 41 3.72 -4.30 44.65
N SER A 42 4.24 -4.68 45.83
CA SER A 42 5.54 -5.34 45.93
C SER A 42 5.43 -6.65 45.19
N VAL A 43 6.13 -6.72 44.07
CA VAL A 43 6.27 -7.94 43.27
C VAL A 43 6.84 -9.02 44.19
N SER A 44 6.22 -10.21 44.20
CA SER A 44 6.71 -11.33 45.01
C SER A 44 8.17 -11.63 44.66
N ALA A 45 9.01 -11.85 45.66
CA ALA A 45 10.43 -12.17 45.47
C ALA A 45 10.66 -13.41 44.58
N GLU A 46 9.68 -14.31 44.49
CA GLU A 46 9.72 -15.44 43.55
C GLU A 46 9.55 -14.99 42.09
N LEU A 47 8.72 -13.97 41.84
CA LEU A 47 8.49 -13.45 40.50
C LEU A 47 9.70 -12.61 40.02
N GLU A 48 10.33 -11.83 40.92
CA GLU A 48 11.59 -11.15 40.61
C GLU A 48 12.71 -12.14 40.27
N LYS A 49 12.78 -13.26 40.99
CA LYS A 49 13.76 -14.33 40.69
C LYS A 49 13.50 -14.98 39.34
N LEU A 50 12.24 -15.27 39.01
CA LEU A 50 11.86 -15.82 37.70
C LEU A 50 12.16 -14.86 36.55
N LEU A 51 11.91 -13.55 36.74
CA LEU A 51 12.24 -12.52 35.77
C LEU A 51 13.76 -12.39 35.56
N ALA A 52 14.55 -12.40 36.63
CA ALA A 52 16.01 -12.34 36.54
C ALA A 52 16.62 -13.58 35.87
N GLU A 53 16.05 -14.77 36.10
CA GLU A 53 16.48 -16.00 35.44
C GLU A 53 16.10 -16.00 33.95
N ALA A 54 14.92 -15.49 33.60
CA ALA A 54 14.49 -15.31 32.22
C ALA A 54 15.38 -14.31 31.46
N GLU A 55 15.70 -13.15 32.04
CA GLU A 55 16.61 -12.17 31.43
C GLU A 55 18.01 -12.75 31.19
N LYS A 56 18.53 -13.54 32.14
CA LYS A 56 19.83 -14.20 31.97
C LYS A 56 19.83 -15.19 30.81
N LYS A 57 18.71 -15.91 30.63
CA LYS A 57 18.57 -16.87 29.53
C LYS A 57 18.49 -16.18 28.16
N VAL A 58 17.74 -15.08 28.07
CA VAL A 58 17.65 -14.26 26.85
C VAL A 58 19.01 -13.64 26.50
N ARG A 59 19.75 -13.12 27.48
CA ARG A 59 21.12 -12.61 27.24
C ARG A 59 22.11 -13.69 26.82
N SER A 60 21.98 -14.92 27.32
CA SER A 60 22.85 -16.02 26.87
C SER A 60 22.54 -16.48 25.45
N GLU A 61 21.26 -16.45 25.03
CA GLU A 61 20.85 -16.77 23.65
C GLU A 61 21.19 -15.65 22.66
N ALA A 62 21.14 -14.38 23.10
CA ALA A 62 21.53 -13.23 22.27
C ALA A 62 23.04 -13.14 22.01
N ASN A 63 23.88 -13.75 22.85
CA ASN A 63 25.34 -13.80 22.66
C ASN A 63 25.82 -14.99 21.82
N SER A 64 24.94 -15.94 21.50
CA SER A 64 25.22 -16.96 20.48
C SER A 64 24.75 -16.46 19.12
N VAL A 65 25.52 -15.54 18.53
CA VAL A 65 25.37 -15.19 17.12
C VAL A 65 25.72 -16.46 16.32
N PRO A 66 24.79 -17.06 15.56
CA PRO A 66 25.15 -18.12 14.64
C PRO A 66 26.16 -17.56 13.65
N ASP A 67 27.27 -18.26 13.45
CA ASP A 67 28.35 -17.90 12.53
C ASP A 67 27.75 -17.73 11.12
N VAL A 68 27.40 -16.49 10.77
CA VAL A 68 26.82 -16.17 9.47
C VAL A 68 27.92 -16.44 8.45
N PRO A 69 27.73 -17.38 7.51
CA PRO A 69 28.75 -17.69 6.53
C PRO A 69 29.14 -16.40 5.79
N SER A 70 30.44 -16.22 5.60
CA SER A 70 30.98 -15.12 4.79
C SER A 70 30.19 -15.00 3.47
N PRO A 71 29.94 -13.78 2.96
CA PRO A 71 29.26 -13.57 1.67
C PRO A 71 29.84 -14.41 0.53
N GLU A 72 31.14 -14.71 0.57
CA GLU A 72 31.82 -15.57 -0.41
C GLU A 72 31.41 -17.05 -0.28
N ALA A 73 31.10 -17.51 0.93
CA ALA A 73 30.61 -18.87 1.19
C ALA A 73 29.14 -19.05 0.74
N GLU A 74 28.31 -18.01 0.86
CA GLU A 74 26.94 -18.03 0.30
C GLU A 74 26.95 -18.05 -1.23
N VAL A 75 27.81 -17.26 -1.88
CA VAL A 75 27.94 -17.24 -3.34
C VAL A 75 28.41 -18.59 -3.88
N ASN A 76 29.42 -19.20 -3.25
CA ASN A 76 29.92 -20.54 -3.62
C ASN A 76 28.88 -21.66 -3.40
N ALA A 77 27.94 -21.49 -2.46
CA ALA A 77 26.86 -22.45 -2.23
C ALA A 77 25.77 -22.39 -3.32
N ILE A 78 25.61 -21.23 -3.98
CA ILE A 78 24.57 -20.99 -4.98
C ILE A 78 25.07 -21.30 -6.40
N LEU A 79 26.33 -20.98 -6.70
CA LEU A 79 26.97 -21.26 -7.98
C LEU A 79 28.33 -21.91 -7.74
N PRO A 80 28.48 -23.22 -8.05
CA PRO A 80 29.77 -23.88 -7.98
C PRO A 80 30.80 -23.11 -8.83
N PRO A 81 32.06 -22.99 -8.39
CA PRO A 81 33.09 -22.22 -9.08
C PRO A 81 33.32 -22.70 -10.52
N GLU A 82 32.95 -23.95 -10.86
CA GLU A 82 32.99 -24.47 -12.22
C GLU A 82 32.01 -23.75 -13.17
N VAL A 83 30.85 -23.30 -12.66
CA VAL A 83 29.82 -22.59 -13.44
C VAL A 83 30.22 -21.13 -13.65
N LEU A 84 30.86 -20.51 -12.65
CA LEU A 84 31.43 -19.17 -12.78
C LEU A 84 32.61 -19.16 -13.77
N ALA A 85 33.45 -20.19 -13.75
CA ALA A 85 34.55 -20.33 -14.72
C ALA A 85 34.03 -20.52 -16.16
N ALA A 86 32.89 -21.21 -16.35
CA ALA A 86 32.28 -21.40 -17.67
C ALA A 86 31.58 -20.15 -18.22
N LEU A 87 31.32 -19.13 -17.39
CA LEU A 87 30.73 -17.85 -17.81
C LEU A 87 31.78 -16.85 -18.32
N ASP A 88 33.04 -17.02 -17.93
CA ASP A 88 34.16 -16.21 -18.42
C ASP A 88 34.77 -16.74 -19.73
N ASP A 89 34.33 -17.91 -20.22
CA ASP A 89 34.70 -18.37 -21.55
C ASP A 89 33.98 -17.51 -22.60
N PRO A 90 34.72 -16.81 -23.48
CA PRO A 90 34.11 -15.99 -24.52
C PRO A 90 33.23 -16.88 -25.39
N LEU A 91 31.95 -16.51 -25.52
CA LEU A 91 31.02 -17.13 -26.45
C LEU A 91 31.66 -17.13 -27.84
N GLU A 92 32.11 -18.29 -28.31
CA GLU A 92 32.48 -18.49 -29.70
C GLU A 92 31.23 -18.23 -30.53
N VAL A 93 31.15 -17.03 -31.09
CA VAL A 93 30.17 -16.69 -32.11
C VAL A 93 30.51 -17.59 -33.28
N ALA A 94 29.79 -18.69 -33.41
CA ALA A 94 29.87 -19.53 -34.59
C ALA A 94 29.46 -18.64 -35.77
N ASP A 95 30.44 -18.23 -36.57
CA ASP A 95 30.20 -17.61 -37.86
C ASP A 95 29.39 -18.61 -38.69
N ASP A 96 28.09 -18.35 -38.83
CA ASP A 96 27.19 -19.10 -39.71
C ASP A 96 27.58 -18.83 -41.17
N GLU A 97 28.62 -19.51 -41.63
CA GLU A 97 28.91 -19.66 -43.05
C GLU A 97 27.88 -20.60 -43.68
N ASN A 98 26.89 -19.99 -44.31
CA ASN A 98 26.44 -20.28 -45.67
C ASN A 98 26.42 -21.78 -46.08
N VAL A 99 25.41 -22.54 -45.64
CA VAL A 99 25.15 -23.89 -46.19
C VAL A 99 24.07 -23.84 -47.26
N SER A 100 24.52 -23.74 -48.51
CA SER A 100 23.76 -24.19 -49.67
C SER A 100 23.99 -25.69 -49.89
N GLY A 101 22.91 -26.48 -49.78
CA GLY A 101 22.60 -27.67 -50.59
C GLY A 101 23.58 -28.86 -50.62
N GLY A 102 23.05 -30.06 -50.36
CA GLY A 102 23.63 -31.30 -50.91
C GLY A 102 23.45 -32.53 -50.03
N ALA A 103 22.51 -33.39 -50.43
CA ALA A 103 22.40 -34.75 -49.94
C ALA A 103 23.66 -35.56 -50.26
N GLU A 104 24.12 -36.40 -49.32
CA GLU A 104 24.28 -37.84 -49.50
C GLU A 104 24.90 -38.51 -48.27
N SER A 105 24.43 -39.73 -48.04
CA SER A 105 24.86 -40.71 -47.05
C SER A 105 26.33 -41.08 -47.12
N GLN A 106 26.99 -41.29 -45.97
CA GLN A 106 27.78 -42.49 -45.66
C GLN A 106 28.44 -42.39 -44.26
N THR A 107 28.25 -43.44 -43.44
CA THR A 107 29.17 -43.87 -42.39
C THR A 107 30.42 -44.49 -43.04
N PRO A 108 31.64 -44.42 -42.47
CA PRO A 108 32.01 -45.32 -41.36
C PRO A 108 33.10 -44.84 -40.36
N VAL A 109 33.09 -45.47 -39.18
CA VAL A 109 34.19 -46.02 -38.37
C VAL A 109 35.61 -45.41 -38.51
N GLY A 110 36.20 -45.01 -37.37
CA GLY A 110 37.58 -45.38 -37.05
C GLY A 110 38.52 -44.31 -36.46
N ARG A 111 38.73 -44.39 -35.14
CA ARG A 111 40.04 -44.53 -34.46
C ARG A 111 41.22 -43.68 -34.94
N GLY A 112 41.76 -42.84 -34.05
CA GLY A 112 43.14 -42.36 -34.18
C GLY A 112 43.51 -41.21 -33.25
N THR A 113 43.87 -41.53 -32.01
CA THR A 113 44.66 -40.66 -31.13
C THR A 113 46.11 -40.56 -31.62
N THR A 114 46.76 -39.45 -31.24
CA THR A 114 48.22 -39.13 -31.18
C THR A 114 48.72 -38.09 -32.18
N GLY A 115 49.49 -37.13 -31.64
CA GLY A 115 50.35 -36.25 -32.42
C GLY A 115 50.40 -34.83 -31.87
N GLY A 116 51.25 -34.59 -30.88
CA GLY A 116 51.57 -33.23 -30.43
C GLY A 116 52.29 -32.43 -31.51
N PHE A 117 52.20 -31.11 -31.40
CA PHE A 117 53.13 -30.21 -32.06
C PHE A 117 53.46 -29.04 -31.14
N THR A 118 54.77 -28.85 -30.95
CA THR A 118 55.41 -27.72 -30.30
C THR A 118 55.55 -26.58 -31.30
N GLY A 119 55.47 -25.33 -30.85
CA GLY A 119 55.76 -24.19 -31.70
C GLY A 119 55.43 -22.87 -31.04
N GLY A 120 56.36 -22.37 -30.22
CA GLY A 120 56.29 -21.01 -29.72
C GLY A 120 56.49 -19.98 -30.83
N THR A 121 55.90 -18.81 -30.66
CA THR A 121 56.47 -17.55 -31.17
C THR A 121 56.18 -16.43 -30.17
N GLU A 122 57.27 -15.78 -29.78
CA GLU A 122 57.30 -14.52 -29.06
C GLU A 122 56.80 -13.38 -29.96
N GLY A 123 56.11 -12.41 -29.38
CA GLY A 123 55.71 -11.18 -30.08
C GLY A 123 55.35 -10.07 -29.10
N ALA A 124 56.30 -9.15 -28.91
CA ALA A 124 56.25 -8.02 -27.98
C ALA A 124 55.52 -6.78 -28.57
N SER A 125 55.21 -5.83 -27.66
CA SER A 125 54.84 -4.40 -27.86
C SER A 125 53.32 -4.15 -27.95
N LYS A 126 52.69 -3.13 -27.33
CA LYS A 126 53.04 -1.95 -26.52
C LYS A 126 51.70 -1.38 -25.95
N PRO A 127 51.70 -0.52 -24.91
CA PRO A 127 50.47 -0.01 -24.29
C PRO A 127 50.00 1.34 -24.87
N ARG A 128 48.68 1.54 -24.89
CA ARG A 128 47.98 2.85 -24.97
C ARG A 128 46.90 2.79 -23.86
N GLY A 129 46.91 3.62 -22.81
CA GLY A 129 46.62 5.06 -22.84
C GLY A 129 45.12 5.20 -23.10
N GLY A 130 44.23 5.37 -22.11
CA GLY A 130 44.24 6.37 -21.04
C GLY A 130 43.40 7.57 -21.52
N THR A 131 42.11 7.61 -21.16
CA THR A 131 41.28 8.81 -21.29
C THR A 131 40.36 8.95 -20.10
N ASP A 132 40.59 10.06 -19.42
CA ASP A 132 39.94 10.61 -18.25
C ASP A 132 38.53 11.14 -18.53
N ALA A 133 37.84 11.36 -17.42
CA ALA A 133 36.53 11.96 -17.24
C ALA A 133 36.38 13.35 -17.90
N GLY A 134 35.17 13.61 -18.42
CA GLY A 134 34.70 14.92 -18.81
C GLY A 134 33.34 15.19 -18.16
N ASP A 135 33.39 15.91 -17.03
CA ASP A 135 32.29 16.40 -16.22
C ASP A 135 31.98 17.85 -16.68
N LEU A 136 30.74 18.15 -17.09
CA LEU A 136 30.32 19.50 -17.52
C LEU A 136 28.89 19.82 -17.04
N ALA A 137 28.85 20.48 -15.90
CA ALA A 137 28.09 21.69 -15.55
C ALA A 137 26.71 22.01 -16.20
N SER A 138 25.70 22.11 -15.32
CA SER A 138 24.52 23.01 -15.39
C SER A 138 24.85 24.37 -14.70
N PRO A 139 23.95 25.38 -14.63
CA PRO A 139 22.86 25.81 -15.53
C PRO A 139 22.95 27.33 -15.90
N ALA A 140 22.08 27.78 -16.81
CA ALA A 140 21.88 29.19 -17.15
C ALA A 140 20.60 29.76 -16.51
N GLU A 141 20.69 30.97 -15.95
CA GLU A 141 19.56 31.87 -15.64
C GLU A 141 19.70 33.19 -16.45
N PRO A 142 18.83 34.21 -16.31
CA PRO A 142 17.62 34.36 -17.13
C PRO A 142 17.61 35.68 -17.93
N VAL A 143 16.80 35.72 -18.99
CA VAL A 143 16.58 36.93 -19.80
C VAL A 143 15.44 37.75 -19.22
N THR A 144 15.73 39.01 -18.91
CA THR A 144 14.78 40.07 -18.58
C THR A 144 14.13 40.62 -19.85
N ALA A 145 12.81 40.84 -19.82
CA ALA A 145 12.11 41.66 -20.80
C ALA A 145 11.11 42.57 -20.09
N HIS A 146 11.32 43.87 -20.29
CA HIS A 146 10.45 44.98 -19.94
C HIS A 146 9.51 45.34 -21.10
N GLY A 147 8.38 45.96 -20.76
CA GLY A 147 7.52 46.77 -21.64
C GLY A 147 6.27 46.03 -22.11
N GLU A 148 5.07 46.61 -22.17
CA GLU A 148 4.61 47.98 -21.93
C GLU A 148 3.07 47.93 -21.78
N ASP A 149 2.56 48.99 -21.18
CA ASP A 149 1.19 49.44 -20.98
C ASP A 149 0.17 49.17 -22.12
N ASP A 150 -1.10 48.89 -21.77
CA ASP A 150 -2.22 49.71 -22.26
C ASP A 150 -3.55 49.44 -21.51
N ASP A 151 -4.33 50.50 -21.41
CA ASP A 151 -5.57 50.75 -20.68
C ASP A 151 -6.83 50.02 -21.22
N GLY A 152 -7.85 49.88 -20.36
CA GLY A 152 -9.25 49.95 -20.79
C GLY A 152 -10.25 48.95 -20.19
N GLY A 153 -10.94 49.33 -19.11
CA GLY A 153 -12.23 48.73 -18.71
C GLY A 153 -13.36 49.02 -19.71
N PRO A 154 -14.62 48.53 -19.51
CA PRO A 154 -15.38 48.92 -18.32
C PRO A 154 -16.35 47.88 -17.72
N VAL A 155 -16.55 48.05 -16.40
CA VAL A 155 -17.81 48.11 -15.63
C VAL A 155 -19.11 47.66 -16.31
N TRP A 156 -19.75 46.63 -15.72
CA TRP A 156 -21.22 46.57 -15.60
C TRP A 156 -21.61 46.08 -14.21
N ALA A 157 -22.43 46.88 -13.54
CA ALA A 157 -23.08 46.59 -12.28
C ALA A 157 -24.59 46.49 -12.48
N GLU A 158 -25.22 45.74 -11.58
CA GLU A 158 -26.64 45.71 -11.20
C GLU A 158 -27.67 45.17 -12.19
N SER A 159 -28.39 44.12 -11.77
CA SER A 159 -29.84 44.26 -11.47
C SER A 159 -30.42 43.04 -10.74
N ALA A 160 -31.28 43.36 -9.78
CA ALA A 160 -32.03 42.49 -8.90
C ALA A 160 -33.16 41.71 -9.60
N GLY A 161 -33.61 40.61 -8.98
CA GLY A 161 -34.77 39.85 -9.45
C GLY A 161 -35.31 38.80 -8.47
N ARG A 162 -36.01 39.25 -7.41
CA ARG A 162 -36.96 38.46 -6.59
C ARG A 162 -38.15 37.95 -7.44
N ARG A 163 -38.49 36.66 -7.38
CA ARG A 163 -39.87 36.05 -7.45
C ARG A 163 -39.79 34.65 -6.80
N THR A 164 -40.34 34.37 -5.61
CA THR A 164 -41.74 34.00 -5.26
C THR A 164 -42.40 32.89 -6.10
N ALA A 165 -42.58 31.73 -5.43
CA ALA A 165 -43.74 30.82 -5.40
C ALA A 165 -44.41 30.30 -6.68
N SER A 166 -44.45 28.96 -6.82
CA SER A 166 -45.61 28.09 -7.18
C SER A 166 -45.03 26.66 -7.27
N GLU A 167 -45.20 25.76 -6.31
CA GLU A 167 -46.42 25.00 -5.98
C GLU A 167 -47.30 24.74 -7.21
N MET A 168 -47.15 23.54 -7.77
CA MET A 168 -48.11 22.97 -8.71
C MET A 168 -48.03 21.45 -8.64
N ASP A 169 -49.14 20.89 -8.18
CA ASP A 169 -49.52 19.48 -8.23
C ASP A 169 -49.17 18.82 -9.57
N ARG A 170 -48.74 17.55 -9.50
CA ARG A 170 -48.94 16.63 -10.61
C ARG A 170 -49.48 15.30 -10.13
N GLU A 171 -50.74 15.12 -10.52
CA GLU A 171 -51.55 13.93 -10.46
C GLU A 171 -50.86 12.67 -10.99
N VAL A 172 -51.21 11.60 -10.28
CA VAL A 172 -51.11 10.19 -10.61
C VAL A 172 -51.81 9.90 -11.95
N VAL A 173 -51.08 9.34 -12.91
CA VAL A 173 -51.69 8.58 -14.02
C VAL A 173 -51.01 7.21 -14.09
N SER A 174 -51.73 6.22 -13.58
CA SER A 174 -51.48 4.80 -13.81
C SER A 174 -51.58 4.49 -15.30
N ARG A 175 -50.56 3.81 -15.83
CA ARG A 175 -50.68 3.03 -17.07
C ARG A 175 -50.02 1.68 -16.87
N ASP A 176 -50.89 0.68 -16.82
CA ASP A 176 -50.58 -0.74 -17.05
C ASP A 176 -49.91 -0.91 -18.42
N VAL A 177 -48.75 -1.57 -18.43
CA VAL A 177 -48.23 -2.25 -19.62
C VAL A 177 -47.58 -3.56 -19.18
N ASP A 178 -48.22 -4.66 -19.59
CA ASP A 178 -47.70 -6.02 -19.64
C ASP A 178 -46.30 -6.09 -20.27
N ALA A 179 -45.34 -6.68 -19.55
CA ALA A 179 -44.06 -7.11 -20.14
C ALA A 179 -43.63 -8.47 -19.58
N LYS A 180 -43.52 -9.44 -20.51
CA LYS A 180 -42.97 -10.79 -20.35
C LYS A 180 -41.52 -10.80 -19.83
N PRO A 181 -41.07 -11.90 -19.20
CA PRO A 181 -39.73 -11.99 -18.63
C PRO A 181 -38.68 -12.31 -19.70
N THR A 182 -37.60 -11.52 -19.74
CA THR A 182 -36.34 -11.84 -20.43
C THR A 182 -35.25 -12.21 -19.41
N PRO A 183 -34.28 -13.06 -19.80
CA PRO A 183 -33.38 -13.73 -18.88
C PRO A 183 -32.21 -12.85 -18.44
N VAL A 184 -31.79 -13.06 -17.19
CA VAL A 184 -30.63 -12.43 -16.54
C VAL A 184 -29.32 -12.91 -17.19
N PRO A 185 -28.41 -12.03 -17.62
CA PRO A 185 -27.05 -12.41 -17.90
C PRO A 185 -26.12 -12.05 -16.72
N GLY A 186 -25.25 -13.01 -16.38
CA GLY A 186 -23.82 -12.74 -16.23
C GLY A 186 -23.38 -11.94 -15.01
N ARG A 187 -22.97 -12.68 -13.99
CA ARG A 187 -22.03 -12.32 -12.92
C ARG A 187 -20.86 -11.48 -13.48
N MET A 188 -20.89 -10.16 -13.25
CA MET A 188 -19.75 -9.27 -13.45
C MET A 188 -18.77 -9.47 -12.29
N GLU A 189 -17.58 -9.99 -12.59
CA GLU A 189 -16.45 -9.93 -11.67
C GLU A 189 -16.04 -8.47 -11.49
N ALA A 190 -16.04 -8.00 -10.23
CA ALA A 190 -15.61 -6.67 -9.85
C ALA A 190 -14.10 -6.54 -10.11
N ARG A 191 -13.73 -5.81 -11.18
CA ARG A 191 -12.35 -5.35 -11.41
C ARG A 191 -11.99 -4.32 -10.33
N GLY A 192 -10.90 -4.57 -9.61
CA GLY A 192 -10.43 -3.70 -8.53
C GLY A 192 -9.98 -2.30 -9.02
N PRO A 193 -9.94 -1.30 -8.12
CA PRO A 193 -9.72 0.12 -8.44
C PRO A 193 -8.36 0.43 -9.11
N TRP A 194 -7.38 -0.46 -9.02
CA TRP A 194 -6.02 -0.28 -9.57
C TRP A 194 -5.94 -0.27 -11.10
N GLN A 195 -6.97 -0.71 -11.82
CA GLN A 195 -6.97 -0.70 -13.29
C GLN A 195 -7.31 0.66 -13.91
N ARG A 196 -7.72 1.67 -13.12
CA ARG A 196 -8.31 2.91 -13.65
C ARG A 196 -7.32 4.05 -13.94
N GLY A 197 -6.02 3.92 -13.64
CA GLY A 197 -5.11 5.07 -13.56
C GLY A 197 -3.85 5.09 -14.43
N LEU A 198 -3.46 4.00 -15.09
CA LEU A 198 -2.20 3.95 -15.87
C LEU A 198 -2.50 3.92 -17.37
N LEU A 199 -2.98 5.05 -17.91
CA LEU A 199 -2.86 5.31 -19.34
C LEU A 199 -1.42 5.72 -19.62
N VAL A 200 -0.63 4.75 -20.08
CA VAL A 200 0.65 4.99 -20.74
C VAL A 200 0.41 5.99 -21.88
N ARG A 201 1.19 7.08 -21.89
CA ARG A 201 1.29 8.01 -23.01
C ARG A 201 1.82 7.22 -24.22
N ASP A 202 0.95 6.96 -25.17
CA ASP A 202 1.23 6.24 -26.42
C ASP A 202 2.23 7.05 -27.28
N PRO A 203 3.44 6.57 -27.61
CA PRO A 203 4.30 7.18 -28.62
C PRO A 203 3.85 6.71 -30.01
N GLY A 204 2.62 7.07 -30.39
CA GLY A 204 2.04 6.77 -31.68
C GLY A 204 2.57 7.70 -32.76
N ALA A 205 3.54 7.20 -33.53
CA ALA A 205 4.09 7.79 -34.74
C ALA A 205 2.98 8.25 -35.72
N THR A 206 3.12 9.47 -36.23
CA THR A 206 2.47 9.90 -37.47
C THR A 206 3.51 9.93 -38.59
N PRO A 207 3.22 9.38 -39.78
CA PRO A 207 4.14 9.43 -40.91
C PRO A 207 4.11 10.82 -41.53
N VAL A 208 5.28 11.44 -41.65
CA VAL A 208 5.49 12.69 -42.40
C VAL A 208 5.43 12.37 -43.91
N PRO A 209 4.63 13.10 -44.71
CA PRO A 209 4.74 13.03 -46.16
C PRO A 209 5.95 13.83 -46.64
N SER A 210 6.80 13.18 -47.43
CA SER A 210 7.92 13.80 -48.15
C SER A 210 7.40 14.67 -49.30
N ASP A 211 8.21 15.68 -49.63
CA ASP A 211 8.26 16.48 -50.86
C ASP A 211 7.38 17.75 -50.94
N ALA A 212 8.02 18.91 -50.75
CA ALA A 212 7.87 20.09 -51.60
C ALA A 212 8.93 21.17 -51.29
N ASP A 213 9.86 21.34 -52.24
CA ASP A 213 10.50 22.57 -52.72
C ASP A 213 10.76 23.76 -51.76
N TYR A 214 12.05 23.97 -51.45
CA TYR A 214 12.60 25.30 -51.15
C TYR A 214 13.92 25.53 -51.92
N PRO A 215 14.13 26.72 -52.53
CA PRO A 215 15.31 27.04 -53.34
C PRO A 215 16.55 27.37 -52.49
N PRO A 216 17.77 27.25 -53.06
CA PRO A 216 19.01 27.34 -52.29
C PRO A 216 19.35 28.78 -51.88
N ARG A 217 19.65 28.99 -50.60
CA ARG A 217 20.33 30.20 -50.10
C ARG A 217 21.84 30.01 -50.18
N THR A 218 22.46 30.87 -50.95
CA THR A 218 23.91 31.06 -51.10
C THR A 218 24.54 31.59 -49.81
N THR A 219 25.50 30.85 -49.26
CA THR A 219 26.41 31.30 -48.20
C THR A 219 27.63 31.99 -48.81
N HIS A 220 27.75 33.29 -48.59
CA HIS A 220 29.00 34.03 -48.84
C HIS A 220 29.93 33.89 -47.63
N MET A 221 31.10 33.31 -47.87
CA MET A 221 32.28 33.41 -47.00
C MET A 221 32.68 34.88 -46.84
N ARG A 222 32.99 35.29 -45.61
CA ARG A 222 33.76 36.49 -45.30
C ARG A 222 34.99 36.09 -44.50
N ASP A 223 36.14 36.53 -44.98
CA ASP A 223 37.46 36.35 -44.38
C ASP A 223 37.60 37.04 -43.01
N PRO A 224 38.35 36.45 -42.07
CA PRO A 224 38.68 37.10 -40.81
C PRO A 224 39.81 38.14 -40.99
N VAL A 225 39.56 39.33 -40.46
CA VAL A 225 40.52 40.45 -40.39
C VAL A 225 41.58 40.17 -39.34
N VAL A 226 42.83 40.15 -39.77
CA VAL A 226 44.04 40.10 -38.95
C VAL A 226 44.29 41.49 -38.33
N MET A 227 44.53 41.54 -37.01
CA MET A 227 45.11 42.69 -36.32
C MET A 227 46.35 42.24 -35.53
N PRO A 228 47.40 43.08 -35.43
CA PRO A 228 48.75 42.63 -35.13
C PRO A 228 49.07 42.61 -33.62
N GLU A 229 49.98 41.73 -33.26
CA GLU A 229 50.62 41.65 -31.93
C GLU A 229 51.64 42.79 -31.73
N GLU A 230 51.66 43.37 -30.53
CA GLU A 230 52.81 44.10 -30.01
C GLU A 230 53.41 43.39 -28.77
N PRO A 231 54.75 43.37 -28.63
CA PRO A 231 55.43 42.55 -27.63
C PRO A 231 55.67 43.31 -26.33
N PHE A 232 55.24 42.76 -25.19
CA PHE A 232 55.67 43.26 -23.89
C PHE A 232 56.86 42.49 -23.33
N SER A 233 57.90 43.27 -23.04
CA SER A 233 59.22 42.94 -22.53
C SER A 233 59.20 42.30 -21.14
N ALA A 234 60.05 41.28 -20.96
CA ALA A 234 60.39 40.69 -19.68
C ALA A 234 61.20 41.65 -18.80
N GLY A 235 60.91 41.64 -17.49
CA GLY A 235 61.68 42.29 -16.42
C GLY A 235 61.63 41.45 -15.13
N PRO A 236 62.67 41.51 -14.27
CA PRO A 236 63.00 40.42 -13.35
C PRO A 236 62.20 40.44 -12.04
N ARG A 237 61.92 39.24 -11.52
CA ARG A 237 61.22 39.00 -10.25
C ARG A 237 62.13 39.29 -9.06
N THR A 238 61.72 40.25 -8.24
CA THR A 238 62.19 40.44 -6.86
C THR A 238 61.31 39.62 -5.91
N THR A 239 61.96 38.94 -4.99
CA THR A 239 61.37 38.13 -3.93
C THR A 239 60.71 38.97 -2.83
N ALA A 240 59.65 38.40 -2.23
CA ALA A 240 59.18 38.54 -0.85
C ALA A 240 57.82 39.24 -0.62
N ALA A 241 57.06 38.56 0.27
CA ALA A 241 56.03 39.05 1.18
C ALA A 241 54.54 38.83 0.82
N LEU A 242 53.91 38.06 1.73
CA LEU A 242 52.51 38.09 2.18
C LEU A 242 51.44 37.47 1.27
N GLN A 243 51.24 36.16 1.46
CA GLN A 243 49.99 35.47 1.17
C GLN A 243 48.97 35.76 2.28
N SER A 244 47.89 36.45 1.93
CA SER A 244 46.61 36.39 2.65
C SER A 244 45.51 36.31 1.59
N GLY A 245 45.19 35.08 1.17
CA GLY A 245 44.04 34.83 0.29
C GLY A 245 42.73 34.95 1.07
N PRO A 246 41.64 35.40 0.42
CA PRO A 246 40.33 35.48 1.05
C PRO A 246 39.83 34.07 1.39
N VAL A 247 39.55 33.86 2.68
CA VAL A 247 38.91 32.64 3.19
C VAL A 247 37.50 32.58 2.62
N ALA A 248 37.21 31.55 1.82
CA ALA A 248 35.87 31.28 1.33
C ALA A 248 34.94 31.05 2.54
N PRO A 249 33.74 31.64 2.57
CA PRO A 249 32.81 31.45 3.67
C PRO A 249 32.44 29.97 3.74
N SER A 250 32.83 29.32 4.84
CA SER A 250 32.45 27.96 5.18
C SER A 250 30.94 27.81 5.06
N ALA A 251 30.47 26.84 4.27
CA ALA A 251 29.06 26.49 4.18
C ALA A 251 28.50 26.33 5.62
N PRO A 252 27.31 26.87 5.92
CA PRO A 252 26.75 26.81 7.26
C PRO A 252 26.65 25.34 7.69
N GLN A 253 27.44 24.98 8.69
CA GLN A 253 27.34 23.68 9.33
C GLN A 253 25.92 23.57 9.92
N SER A 254 25.12 22.67 9.36
CA SER A 254 23.79 22.34 9.86
C SER A 254 23.91 22.00 11.34
N ALA A 255 23.29 22.79 12.21
CA ALA A 255 23.29 22.54 13.64
C ALA A 255 22.77 21.10 13.91
N PRO A 256 23.35 20.37 14.88
CA PRO A 256 22.90 19.02 15.21
C PRO A 256 21.42 19.08 15.62
N ARG A 257 20.57 18.49 14.78
CA ARG A 257 19.12 18.42 14.99
C ARG A 257 18.90 17.53 16.22
N ALA A 258 18.26 18.07 17.25
CA ALA A 258 17.93 17.29 18.44
C ALA A 258 17.12 16.05 18.01
N GLU A 259 17.62 14.86 18.34
CA GLU A 259 16.95 13.59 18.09
C GLU A 259 15.64 13.58 18.86
N GLN A 260 14.55 13.95 18.19
CA GLN A 260 13.21 13.75 18.74
C GLN A 260 12.87 12.28 18.54
N THR A 261 12.84 11.52 19.64
CA THR A 261 12.33 10.15 19.63
C THR A 261 10.87 10.19 19.24
N LEU A 262 10.59 9.73 18.03
CA LEU A 262 9.25 9.70 17.49
C LEU A 262 8.55 8.44 18.02
N GLU A 263 7.58 8.62 18.93
CA GLU A 263 6.80 7.52 19.48
C GLU A 263 5.68 7.13 18.52
N LEU A 264 5.84 5.99 17.84
CA LEU A 264 4.78 5.38 17.04
C LEU A 264 4.00 4.35 17.88
N PRO A 265 2.68 4.25 17.73
CA PRO A 265 1.92 3.18 18.34
C PRO A 265 2.31 1.84 17.71
N SER A 266 2.41 0.79 18.53
CA SER A 266 2.74 -0.55 18.04
C SER A 266 1.57 -1.27 17.36
N VAL A 267 0.34 -0.81 17.58
CA VAL A 267 -0.89 -1.40 17.04
C VAL A 267 -1.64 -0.36 16.25
N LEU A 268 -2.00 -0.71 15.01
CA LEU A 268 -2.75 0.15 14.11
C LEU A 268 -4.24 0.11 14.47
N THR A 269 -4.87 1.27 14.41
CA THR A 269 -6.30 1.44 14.66
C THR A 269 -6.92 2.25 13.53
N PRO A 270 -8.26 2.29 13.39
CA PRO A 270 -8.90 3.14 12.39
C PRO A 270 -8.58 4.63 12.51
N THR A 271 -8.20 5.11 13.70
CA THR A 271 -7.78 6.51 13.94
C THR A 271 -6.29 6.73 13.75
N TYR A 272 -5.49 5.67 13.81
CA TYR A 272 -4.05 5.69 13.62
C TYR A 272 -3.64 4.51 12.74
N ASP A 273 -4.03 4.63 11.47
CA ASP A 273 -3.80 3.61 10.46
C ASP A 273 -2.48 3.84 9.72
N GLY A 274 -2.18 3.04 8.71
CA GLY A 274 -0.90 3.12 8.02
C GLY A 274 -0.63 4.44 7.32
N SER A 275 -1.66 5.11 6.76
CA SER A 275 -1.50 6.45 6.18
C SER A 275 -1.02 7.47 7.22
N ARG A 276 -1.63 7.44 8.42
CA ARG A 276 -1.26 8.35 9.51
C ARG A 276 0.17 8.08 10.01
N VAL A 277 0.55 6.81 10.16
CA VAL A 277 1.91 6.41 10.58
C VAL A 277 2.95 6.93 9.58
N LEU A 278 2.71 6.73 8.27
CA LEU A 278 3.59 7.21 7.20
C LEU A 278 3.71 8.73 7.23
N GLY A 279 2.58 9.45 7.34
CA GLY A 279 2.55 10.91 7.44
C GLY A 279 3.38 11.45 8.60
N VAL A 280 3.26 10.84 9.78
CA VAL A 280 4.06 11.20 10.96
C VAL A 280 5.56 10.93 10.75
N CYS A 281 5.94 9.82 10.11
CA CYS A 281 7.34 9.51 9.81
C CYS A 281 7.95 10.52 8.83
N ILE A 282 7.21 10.92 7.79
CA ILE A 282 7.62 11.94 6.82
C ILE A 282 7.81 13.29 7.53
N ALA A 283 6.81 13.71 8.31
CA ALA A 283 6.85 14.98 9.02
C ALA A 283 7.97 15.05 10.07
N GLY A 284 8.25 13.92 10.73
CA GLY A 284 9.38 13.76 11.64
C GLY A 284 10.75 13.63 10.96
N ARG A 285 10.81 13.59 9.62
CA ARG A 285 12.04 13.40 8.84
C ARG A 285 12.80 12.13 9.24
N LEU A 286 12.05 11.05 9.45
CA LEU A 286 12.60 9.79 9.95
C LEU A 286 13.58 9.16 8.94
N SER A 287 14.69 8.63 9.46
CA SER A 287 15.63 7.77 8.72
C SER A 287 15.66 6.40 9.37
N ALA A 288 14.79 5.50 8.91
CA ALA A 288 14.61 4.17 9.48
C ALA A 288 13.89 3.27 8.45
N THR A 289 13.67 2.01 8.80
CA THR A 289 12.75 1.12 8.08
C THR A 289 11.48 0.96 8.88
N LEU A 290 10.37 1.40 8.31
CA LEU A 290 9.05 1.25 8.90
C LEU A 290 8.46 -0.10 8.48
N CYS A 291 8.16 -0.96 9.44
CA CYS A 291 7.64 -2.29 9.25
C CYS A 291 6.15 -2.34 9.61
N PHE A 292 5.34 -2.92 8.73
CA PHE A 292 3.92 -3.20 8.91
C PHE A 292 3.69 -4.70 8.91
N GLU A 293 2.99 -5.20 9.90
CA GLU A 293 2.49 -6.58 9.91
C GLU A 293 0.98 -6.58 9.78
N TYR A 294 0.48 -7.07 8.64
CA TYR A 294 -0.94 -7.24 8.40
C TYR A 294 -1.19 -8.54 7.64
N SER A 295 -2.29 -9.22 7.97
CA SER A 295 -2.68 -10.50 7.32
C SER A 295 -1.59 -11.59 7.35
N GLY A 296 -0.66 -11.53 8.32
CA GLY A 296 0.46 -12.45 8.45
C GLY A 296 1.61 -12.21 7.47
N ALA A 297 1.59 -11.09 6.73
CA ALA A 297 2.67 -10.63 5.88
C ALA A 297 3.38 -9.43 6.53
N LEU A 298 4.69 -9.31 6.26
CA LEU A 298 5.51 -8.17 6.65
C LEU A 298 5.79 -7.30 5.44
N CYS A 299 5.37 -6.05 5.50
CA CYS A 299 5.66 -5.03 4.50
C CYS A 299 6.59 -3.98 5.12
N ARG A 300 7.65 -3.59 4.41
CA ARG A 300 8.66 -2.64 4.88
C ARG A 300 8.79 -1.47 3.93
N ALA A 301 8.81 -0.26 4.47
CA ALA A 301 9.14 0.97 3.77
C ALA A 301 10.47 1.52 4.31
N VAL A 302 11.48 1.63 3.46
CA VAL A 302 12.78 2.20 3.83
C VAL A 302 12.70 3.71 3.65
N MET A 303 13.04 4.47 4.68
CA MET A 303 12.97 5.93 4.69
C MET A 303 14.33 6.56 4.99
N ARG A 304 14.59 7.73 4.39
CA ARG A 304 15.76 8.57 4.67
C ARG A 304 15.33 10.03 4.68
N ASP A 305 15.54 10.72 5.80
CA ASP A 305 15.13 12.11 6.03
C ASP A 305 13.64 12.36 5.71
N GLY A 306 12.79 11.38 6.00
CA GLY A 306 11.35 11.41 5.69
C GLY A 306 10.99 11.03 4.25
N ASP A 307 11.96 10.83 3.36
CA ASP A 307 11.71 10.42 1.98
C ASP A 307 11.73 8.90 1.82
N PHE A 308 10.85 8.37 0.96
CA PHE A 308 10.84 6.95 0.65
C PHE A 308 12.02 6.59 -0.26
N VAL A 309 12.75 5.54 0.13
CA VAL A 309 13.84 4.97 -0.68
C VAL A 309 13.30 3.82 -1.52
N THR A 310 12.67 2.84 -0.87
CA THR A 310 12.14 1.63 -1.51
C THR A 310 11.15 0.92 -0.58
N CYS A 311 10.45 -0.09 -1.08
CA CYS A 311 9.53 -0.91 -0.32
C CYS A 311 9.69 -2.39 -0.67
N GLY A 312 9.38 -3.28 0.28
CA GLY A 312 9.39 -4.72 0.07
C GLY A 312 8.34 -5.42 0.92
N SER A 313 7.84 -6.55 0.44
CA SER A 313 6.87 -7.36 1.17
C SER A 313 7.28 -8.82 1.19
N SER A 314 6.95 -9.51 2.29
CA SER A 314 7.10 -10.96 2.41
C SER A 314 5.88 -11.74 1.89
N ALA A 315 4.80 -11.07 1.46
CA ALA A 315 3.62 -11.75 0.93
C ALA A 315 3.85 -12.18 -0.53
N ASP A 316 3.54 -13.43 -0.85
CA ASP A 316 3.70 -13.96 -2.22
C ASP A 316 2.78 -13.23 -3.21
N ASP A 317 1.58 -12.83 -2.77
CA ASP A 317 0.62 -12.05 -3.57
C ASP A 317 1.00 -10.56 -3.69
N GLU A 318 2.06 -10.14 -3.00
CA GLU A 318 2.65 -8.80 -3.04
C GLU A 318 4.00 -8.76 -3.76
N SER A 319 4.44 -9.90 -4.31
CA SER A 319 5.64 -9.99 -5.12
C SER A 319 5.57 -9.09 -6.37
N LEU A 320 6.73 -8.69 -6.89
CA LEU A 320 6.84 -7.95 -8.15
C LEU A 320 6.15 -8.68 -9.31
N LEU A 321 6.23 -10.02 -9.29
CA LEU A 321 5.58 -10.89 -10.24
C LEU A 321 4.05 -10.81 -10.14
N ALA A 322 3.50 -10.92 -8.93
CA ALA A 322 2.07 -10.79 -8.68
C ALA A 322 1.55 -9.40 -9.09
N PHE A 323 2.33 -8.35 -8.82
CA PHE A 323 2.04 -6.98 -9.26
C PHE A 323 1.95 -6.87 -10.80
N LEU A 324 2.93 -7.37 -11.54
CA LEU A 324 2.92 -7.32 -13.01
C LEU A 324 1.78 -8.15 -13.62
N MET A 325 1.48 -9.31 -13.03
CA MET A 325 0.32 -10.12 -13.42
C MET A 325 -1.00 -9.39 -13.18
N LEU A 326 -1.14 -8.70 -12.04
CA LEU A 326 -2.33 -7.93 -11.70
C LEU A 326 -2.53 -6.72 -12.63
N ARG A 327 -1.43 -6.06 -13.00
CA ARG A 327 -1.43 -4.93 -13.94
C ARG A 327 -1.73 -5.37 -15.38
N GLY A 328 -1.44 -6.63 -15.72
CA GLY A 328 -1.63 -7.19 -17.06
C GLY A 328 -0.39 -7.11 -17.95
N ASP A 329 0.74 -6.66 -17.40
CA ASP A 329 2.01 -6.53 -18.12
C ASP A 329 2.75 -7.86 -18.24
N LEU A 330 2.41 -8.82 -17.39
CA LEU A 330 2.89 -10.19 -17.47
C LEU A 330 1.71 -11.15 -17.60
N PRO A 331 1.67 -12.02 -18.64
CA PRO A 331 0.63 -13.04 -18.76
C PRO A 331 0.57 -13.93 -17.53
N ARG A 332 -0.64 -14.29 -17.10
CA ARG A 332 -0.86 -15.01 -15.83
C ARG A 332 -0.19 -16.38 -15.83
N GLU A 333 -0.22 -17.07 -16.96
CA GLU A 333 0.37 -18.39 -17.17
C GLU A 333 1.90 -18.34 -17.01
N VAL A 334 2.52 -17.31 -17.58
CA VAL A 334 3.97 -17.07 -17.47
C VAL A 334 4.33 -16.76 -16.02
N GLY A 335 3.58 -15.86 -15.38
CA GLY A 335 3.79 -15.54 -13.97
C GLY A 335 3.76 -16.79 -13.09
N LEU A 336 2.75 -17.64 -13.21
CA LEU A 336 2.66 -18.89 -12.45
C LEU A 336 3.84 -19.86 -12.69
N GLN A 337 4.45 -19.85 -13.88
CA GLN A 337 5.64 -20.67 -14.18
C GLN A 337 6.93 -20.13 -13.54
N LEU A 338 6.97 -18.84 -13.20
CA LEU A 338 8.12 -18.15 -12.61
C LEU A 338 8.03 -18.05 -11.08
N VAL A 339 6.86 -18.29 -10.49
CA VAL A 339 6.68 -18.35 -9.03
C VAL A 339 7.69 -19.32 -8.42
N GLY A 340 8.43 -18.86 -7.40
CA GLY A 340 9.46 -19.64 -6.72
C GLY A 340 10.81 -19.74 -7.44
N LYS A 341 10.92 -19.30 -8.71
CA LYS A 341 12.20 -19.24 -9.45
C LYS A 341 12.86 -17.87 -9.40
N ILE A 342 12.05 -16.83 -9.19
CA ILE A 342 12.49 -15.44 -9.15
C ILE A 342 12.35 -14.92 -7.70
N PRO A 343 13.28 -14.09 -7.20
CA PRO A 343 13.11 -13.41 -5.92
C PRO A 343 11.78 -12.63 -5.87
N PRO A 344 11.19 -12.44 -4.68
CA PRO A 344 9.86 -11.86 -4.57
C PRO A 344 9.79 -10.37 -4.96
N PHE A 345 10.87 -9.60 -4.78
CA PHE A 345 10.87 -8.15 -5.05
C PHE A 345 12.26 -7.62 -5.40
N GLY A 346 12.32 -6.34 -5.77
CA GLY A 346 13.56 -5.59 -5.93
C GLY A 346 14.30 -5.83 -7.23
N ARG A 347 15.51 -5.28 -7.32
CA ARG A 347 16.37 -5.27 -8.51
C ARG A 347 16.68 -6.66 -9.03
N HIS A 348 16.82 -7.65 -8.15
CA HIS A 348 17.14 -9.02 -8.54
C HIS A 348 15.95 -9.72 -9.21
N ALA A 349 14.73 -9.46 -8.72
CA ALA A 349 13.52 -9.95 -9.35
C ALA A 349 13.35 -9.33 -10.75
N ALA A 350 13.55 -8.02 -10.85
CA ALA A 350 13.44 -7.31 -12.11
C ALA A 350 14.55 -7.68 -13.11
N ALA A 351 15.80 -7.88 -12.66
CA ALA A 351 16.89 -8.37 -13.49
C ALA A 351 16.60 -9.76 -14.06
N ALA A 352 16.03 -10.66 -13.26
CA ALA A 352 15.58 -11.96 -13.75
C ALA A 352 14.47 -11.82 -14.81
N LEU A 353 13.52 -10.90 -14.63
CA LEU A 353 12.47 -10.63 -15.63
C LEU A 353 13.04 -10.06 -16.94
N ILE A 354 14.07 -9.20 -16.86
CA ILE A 354 14.81 -8.71 -18.03
C ILE A 354 15.53 -9.85 -18.74
N ALA A 355 16.23 -10.71 -17.99
CA ALA A 355 16.95 -11.86 -18.55
C ALA A 355 16.01 -12.86 -19.26
N ASN A 356 14.75 -12.95 -18.82
CA ASN A 356 13.72 -13.77 -19.47
C ASN A 356 12.95 -13.02 -20.58
N GLY A 357 13.28 -11.77 -20.88
CA GLY A 357 12.67 -10.97 -21.95
C GLY A 357 11.27 -10.44 -21.65
N PHE A 358 10.84 -10.41 -20.38
CA PHE A 358 9.50 -9.93 -19.98
C PHE A 358 9.45 -8.45 -19.63
N VAL A 359 10.58 -7.83 -19.28
CA VAL A 359 10.70 -6.41 -18.96
C VAL A 359 11.89 -5.84 -19.71
N GLY A 360 11.74 -4.66 -20.32
CA GLY A 360 12.85 -3.95 -20.95
C GLY A 360 13.84 -3.38 -19.92
N GLN A 361 15.13 -3.27 -20.27
CA GLN A 361 16.13 -2.66 -19.38
C GLN A 361 15.81 -1.20 -19.06
N ASP A 362 15.25 -0.47 -20.03
CA ASP A 362 14.77 0.90 -19.92
C ASP A 362 13.52 1.03 -19.02
N GLN A 363 12.74 -0.03 -18.89
CA GLN A 363 11.52 -0.09 -18.07
C GLN A 363 11.78 -0.42 -16.60
N LEU A 364 12.98 -0.92 -16.27
CA LEU A 364 13.35 -1.41 -14.94
C LEU A 364 12.94 -0.44 -13.81
N TRP A 365 13.36 0.82 -13.91
CA TRP A 365 13.12 1.82 -12.87
C TRP A 365 11.64 2.17 -12.72
N GLY A 366 10.92 2.31 -13.83
CA GLY A 366 9.48 2.56 -13.81
C GLY A 366 8.70 1.40 -13.19
N VAL A 367 9.11 0.16 -13.47
CA VAL A 367 8.51 -1.05 -12.88
C VAL A 367 8.77 -1.13 -11.38
N LEU A 368 10.02 -0.93 -10.95
CA LEU A 368 10.38 -0.97 -9.52
C LEU A 368 9.68 0.14 -8.72
N ARG A 369 9.65 1.37 -9.25
CA ARG A 369 8.92 2.48 -8.62
C ARG A 369 7.43 2.17 -8.51
N ALA A 370 6.79 1.72 -9.59
CA ALA A 370 5.36 1.41 -9.59
C ALA A 370 5.01 0.27 -8.62
N HIS A 371 5.88 -0.75 -8.47
CA HIS A 371 5.70 -1.80 -7.49
C HIS A 371 5.82 -1.26 -6.06
N ALA A 372 6.81 -0.41 -5.78
CA ALA A 372 6.97 0.20 -4.47
C ALA A 372 5.78 1.13 -4.09
N GLU A 373 5.29 1.95 -5.04
CA GLU A 373 4.08 2.76 -4.86
C GLU A 373 2.84 1.89 -4.58
N TRP A 374 2.72 0.75 -5.24
CA TRP A 374 1.64 -0.19 -5.01
C TRP A 374 1.69 -0.82 -3.61
N LEU A 375 2.88 -1.17 -3.13
CA LEU A 375 3.08 -1.64 -1.74
C LEU A 375 2.77 -0.54 -0.72
N LEU A 376 3.24 0.70 -0.94
CA LEU A 376 2.87 1.85 -0.10
C LEU A 376 1.36 2.06 -0.07
N GLY A 377 0.68 1.89 -1.20
CA GLY A 377 -0.76 1.99 -1.26
C GLY A 377 -1.48 0.93 -0.42
N ARG A 378 -0.94 -0.29 -0.32
CA ARG A 378 -1.44 -1.29 0.63
C ARG A 378 -1.19 -0.87 2.09
N MET A 379 -0.02 -0.31 2.39
CA MET A 379 0.27 0.23 3.73
C MET A 379 -0.69 1.37 4.10
N VAL A 380 -0.93 2.33 3.20
CA VAL A 380 -1.88 3.45 3.38
C VAL A 380 -3.28 2.93 3.70
N SER A 381 -3.73 1.87 3.03
CA SER A 381 -5.05 1.26 3.25
C SER A 381 -5.13 0.32 4.47
N THR A 382 -4.04 0.13 5.22
CA THR A 382 -3.99 -0.80 6.36
C THR A 382 -4.56 -0.15 7.63
N GLN A 383 -5.79 -0.54 8.00
CA GLN A 383 -6.51 -0.03 9.18
C GLN A 383 -6.29 -0.81 10.48
N GLY A 384 -5.49 -1.87 10.43
CA GLY A 384 -5.25 -2.76 11.57
C GLY A 384 -4.03 -3.65 11.34
N GLY A 385 -3.48 -4.19 12.42
CA GLY A 385 -2.19 -4.88 12.43
C GLY A 385 -1.24 -4.23 13.43
N SER A 386 0.05 -4.47 13.27
CA SER A 386 1.09 -3.81 14.05
C SER A 386 2.03 -3.03 13.14
N CYS A 387 2.68 -2.02 13.70
CA CYS A 387 3.83 -1.39 13.06
C CYS A 387 4.99 -1.24 14.04
N ALA A 388 6.20 -1.23 13.50
CA ALA A 388 7.44 -1.12 14.26
C ALA A 388 8.49 -0.38 13.44
N LEU A 389 9.44 0.25 14.14
CA LEU A 389 10.62 0.83 13.52
C LEU A 389 11.81 -0.12 13.65
N GLU A 390 12.52 -0.29 12.54
CA GLU A 390 13.80 -0.98 12.47
C GLU A 390 14.87 0.08 12.09
N ASP A 391 15.97 0.15 12.84
CA ASP A 391 17.02 1.16 12.60
C ASP A 391 17.70 0.99 11.23
N GLU A 392 17.86 -0.26 10.79
CA GLU A 392 18.45 -0.60 9.50
C GLU A 392 17.53 -1.53 8.69
N PRO A 393 17.49 -1.37 7.35
CA PRO A 393 16.76 -2.27 6.47
C PRO A 393 17.32 -3.70 6.54
N GLN A 394 16.43 -4.68 6.66
CA GLN A 394 16.79 -6.08 6.84
C GLN A 394 17.01 -6.83 5.52
N GLY A 395 17.94 -7.78 5.54
CA GLY A 395 18.18 -8.73 4.46
C GLY A 395 18.44 -8.07 3.10
N ARG A 396 17.76 -8.56 2.05
CA ARG A 396 17.94 -8.07 0.68
C ARG A 396 17.55 -6.61 0.49
N LEU A 397 16.61 -6.11 1.30
CA LEU A 397 16.11 -4.74 1.19
C LEU A 397 17.20 -3.69 1.43
N ARG A 398 18.25 -4.03 2.20
CA ARG A 398 19.43 -3.16 2.42
C ARG A 398 20.19 -2.83 1.14
N ALA A 399 20.19 -3.75 0.17
CA ALA A 399 20.91 -3.60 -1.09
C ALA A 399 20.02 -3.05 -2.23
N GLU A 400 18.75 -2.80 -1.96
CA GLU A 400 17.82 -2.28 -2.97
C GLU A 400 18.08 -0.80 -3.24
N PRO A 401 17.99 -0.36 -4.52
CA PRO A 401 18.26 1.01 -4.88
C PRO A 401 17.14 1.95 -4.43
N ALA A 402 17.42 3.26 -4.41
CA ALA A 402 16.40 4.28 -4.24
C ALA A 402 15.52 4.37 -5.51
N VAL A 403 14.28 3.87 -5.45
CA VAL A 403 13.38 3.77 -6.62
C VAL A 403 12.53 5.02 -6.83
N PHE A 404 12.35 5.85 -5.80
CA PHE A 404 11.58 7.10 -5.88
C PHE A 404 12.40 8.27 -6.43
N GLY A 405 13.71 8.10 -6.60
CA GLY A 405 14.60 9.12 -7.13
C GLY A 405 14.67 10.33 -6.18
N GLY A 406 14.39 11.53 -6.70
CA GLY A 406 14.34 12.77 -5.94
C GLY A 406 12.93 13.21 -5.51
N ALA A 407 11.92 12.35 -5.65
CA ALA A 407 10.58 12.64 -5.15
C ALA A 407 10.57 12.65 -3.62
N THR A 408 9.93 13.64 -3.02
CA THR A 408 9.86 13.76 -1.56
C THR A 408 8.89 12.72 -1.00
N GLY A 409 9.03 12.37 0.28
CA GLY A 409 8.08 11.50 0.97
C GLY A 409 6.66 12.07 0.96
N ALA A 410 6.52 13.40 1.06
CA ALA A 410 5.23 14.08 1.05
C ALA A 410 4.53 13.99 -0.31
N GLU A 411 5.26 14.21 -1.41
CA GLU A 411 4.77 14.03 -2.79
C GLU A 411 4.26 12.60 -3.00
N VAL A 412 5.09 11.60 -2.67
CA VAL A 412 4.74 10.19 -2.86
C VAL A 412 3.53 9.80 -2.01
N LEU A 413 3.43 10.25 -0.76
CA LEU A 413 2.27 9.96 0.08
C LEU A 413 0.98 10.57 -0.48
N VAL A 414 1.02 11.82 -0.96
CA VAL A 414 -0.15 12.46 -1.58
C VAL A 414 -0.58 11.69 -2.84
N GLU A 415 0.37 11.35 -3.71
CA GLU A 415 0.12 10.60 -4.95
C GLU A 415 -0.48 9.21 -4.67
N VAL A 416 0.10 8.47 -3.72
CA VAL A 416 -0.36 7.13 -3.33
C VAL A 416 -1.74 7.20 -2.69
N THR A 417 -1.95 8.09 -1.72
CA THR A 417 -3.24 8.24 -1.03
C THR A 417 -4.35 8.63 -2.00
N GLN A 418 -4.08 9.53 -2.95
CA GLN A 418 -5.05 9.91 -3.99
C GLN A 418 -5.49 8.71 -4.86
N ARG A 419 -4.61 7.74 -5.11
CA ARG A 419 -4.92 6.54 -5.91
C ARG A 419 -5.73 5.51 -5.13
N VAL A 420 -5.47 5.36 -3.83
CA VAL A 420 -6.01 4.22 -3.05
C VAL A 420 -7.19 4.57 -2.17
N LEU A 421 -7.32 5.82 -1.74
CA LEU A 421 -8.35 6.24 -0.80
C LEU A 421 -9.59 6.74 -1.56
N PRO A 422 -10.74 6.04 -1.46
CA PRO A 422 -11.98 6.50 -2.06
C PRO A 422 -12.40 7.86 -1.49
N GLN A 423 -13.07 8.66 -2.31
CA GLN A 423 -13.50 10.02 -1.92
C GLN A 423 -14.33 10.03 -0.63
N GLU A 424 -15.31 9.14 -0.50
CA GLU A 424 -16.19 9.12 0.68
C GLU A 424 -15.43 8.76 1.96
N ASP A 425 -14.48 7.82 1.86
CA ASP A 425 -13.61 7.45 2.97
C ASP A 425 -12.68 8.59 3.35
N ALA A 426 -12.13 9.31 2.37
CA ALA A 426 -11.34 10.51 2.60
C ALA A 426 -12.13 11.61 3.30
N ILE A 427 -13.38 11.85 2.87
CA ILE A 427 -14.29 12.83 3.50
C ILE A 427 -14.62 12.41 4.93
N ALA A 428 -14.91 11.13 5.17
CA ALA A 428 -15.19 10.62 6.51
C ALA A 428 -13.97 10.80 7.43
N ARG A 429 -12.77 10.52 6.92
CA ARG A 429 -11.49 10.65 7.63
C ARG A 429 -11.18 12.08 8.04
N ILE A 430 -11.43 13.06 7.17
CA ILE A 430 -11.30 14.50 7.47
C ILE A 430 -12.48 15.05 8.29
N GLY A 431 -13.25 14.21 8.99
CA GLY A 431 -14.33 14.63 9.89
C GLY A 431 -15.62 15.05 9.20
N GLY A 432 -15.79 14.72 7.91
CA GLY A 432 -16.97 15.02 7.11
C GLY A 432 -16.94 16.39 6.41
N ARG A 433 -17.91 16.61 5.52
CA ARG A 433 -18.02 17.83 4.69
C ARG A 433 -18.13 19.14 5.48
N GLY A 434 -18.60 19.07 6.73
CA GLY A 434 -18.77 20.21 7.62
C GLY A 434 -17.54 20.52 8.49
N ALA A 435 -16.55 19.63 8.56
CA ALA A 435 -15.33 19.88 9.32
C ALA A 435 -14.61 21.12 8.79
N ARG A 436 -13.93 21.86 9.67
CA ARG A 436 -13.18 23.06 9.29
C ARG A 436 -11.70 22.77 9.24
N LEU A 437 -11.04 23.33 8.24
CA LEU A 437 -9.60 23.19 8.08
C LEU A 437 -8.88 24.35 8.77
N GLY A 438 -7.77 24.04 9.42
CA GLY A 438 -6.86 25.00 10.03
C GLY A 438 -5.42 24.75 9.58
N PRO A 439 -4.52 25.72 9.82
CA PRO A 439 -3.09 25.53 9.61
C PRO A 439 -2.55 24.42 10.53
N GLY A 440 -1.88 23.41 9.97
CA GLY A 440 -1.23 22.37 10.75
C GLY A 440 0.19 22.74 11.21
N PRO A 441 0.82 21.93 12.08
CA PRO A 441 2.17 22.17 12.59
C PRO A 441 3.28 22.03 11.53
N HIS A 442 3.03 21.34 10.42
CA HIS A 442 4.03 21.01 9.39
C HIS A 442 3.73 21.68 8.04
N GLN A 443 3.21 22.91 8.04
CA GLN A 443 2.86 23.65 6.82
C GLN A 443 3.98 23.79 5.79
N SER A 444 5.26 23.78 6.21
CA SER A 444 6.39 23.84 5.28
C SER A 444 6.41 22.68 4.28
N LEU A 445 5.88 21.51 4.65
CA LEU A 445 5.79 20.33 3.78
C LEU A 445 4.83 20.54 2.61
N LEU A 446 3.97 21.57 2.63
CA LEU A 446 3.08 21.88 1.50
C LEU A 446 3.88 22.11 0.21
N SER A 447 5.07 22.71 0.32
CA SER A 447 5.96 22.95 -0.82
C SER A 447 6.57 21.67 -1.41
N GLU A 448 6.58 20.58 -0.64
CA GLU A 448 7.15 19.29 -1.01
C GLU A 448 6.10 18.32 -1.57
N CYS A 449 4.81 18.61 -1.36
CA CYS A 449 3.70 17.76 -1.83
C CYS A 449 3.50 17.75 -3.36
N ALA A 450 4.30 18.52 -4.11
CA ALA A 450 4.23 18.67 -5.57
C ALA A 450 2.82 18.97 -6.12
N LEU A 451 1.99 19.69 -5.34
CA LEU A 451 0.64 20.04 -5.75
C LEU A 451 0.66 21.02 -6.95
N PRO A 452 -0.29 20.90 -7.90
CA PRO A 452 -0.51 21.92 -8.91
C PRO A 452 -0.75 23.30 -8.26
N GLU A 453 -0.27 24.37 -8.89
CA GLU A 453 -0.33 25.74 -8.33
C GLU A 453 -1.73 26.13 -7.86
N ARG A 454 -2.76 25.76 -8.62
CA ARG A 454 -4.16 26.00 -8.25
C ARG A 454 -4.56 25.27 -6.96
N GLU A 455 -4.19 24.01 -6.83
CA GLU A 455 -4.52 23.18 -5.66
C GLU A 455 -3.75 23.66 -4.42
N ARG A 456 -2.48 24.02 -4.59
CA ARG A 456 -1.67 24.66 -3.55
C ARG A 456 -2.33 25.95 -3.04
N ALA A 457 -2.73 26.85 -3.95
CA ALA A 457 -3.42 28.08 -3.59
C ALA A 457 -4.75 27.83 -2.85
N VAL A 458 -5.46 26.74 -3.17
CA VAL A 458 -6.68 26.35 -2.44
C VAL A 458 -6.35 25.96 -1.00
N VAL A 459 -5.28 25.19 -0.77
CA VAL A 459 -4.83 24.78 0.58
C VAL A 459 -4.34 25.98 1.39
N GLU A 460 -3.54 26.88 0.80
CA GLU A 460 -3.05 28.10 1.47
C GLU A 460 -4.21 29.01 1.92
N ASN A 461 -5.33 28.98 1.20
CA ASN A 461 -6.55 29.74 1.53
C ASN A 461 -7.63 28.89 2.24
N ALA A 462 -7.31 27.68 2.73
CA ALA A 462 -8.28 26.76 3.33
C ALA A 462 -8.57 27.07 4.81
N ALA A 463 -7.69 27.80 5.49
CA ALA A 463 -7.83 28.09 6.92
C ALA A 463 -9.19 28.74 7.26
N GLY A 464 -9.91 28.13 8.20
CA GLY A 464 -11.23 28.52 8.65
C GLY A 464 -12.39 28.04 7.76
N LYS A 465 -12.14 27.56 6.54
CA LYS A 465 -13.19 27.08 5.61
C LYS A 465 -13.63 25.66 5.96
N ALA A 466 -14.87 25.35 5.63
CA ALA A 466 -15.38 23.98 5.72
C ALA A 466 -14.84 23.13 4.56
N VAL A 467 -14.70 21.82 4.79
CA VAL A 467 -14.20 20.86 3.80
C VAL A 467 -14.93 20.98 2.46
N HIS A 468 -16.27 21.09 2.45
CA HIS A 468 -17.03 21.23 1.19
C HIS A 468 -16.69 22.50 0.39
N GLU A 469 -16.47 23.64 1.06
CA GLU A 469 -16.11 24.90 0.41
C GLU A 469 -14.73 24.79 -0.28
N VAL A 470 -13.81 24.06 0.36
CA VAL A 470 -12.46 23.79 -0.16
C VAL A 470 -12.51 22.85 -1.36
N LEU A 471 -13.33 21.80 -1.30
CA LEU A 471 -13.55 20.88 -2.43
C LEU A 471 -14.21 21.57 -3.62
N GLU A 472 -15.19 22.45 -3.38
CA GLU A 472 -15.81 23.28 -4.43
C GLU A 472 -14.79 24.21 -5.09
N SER A 473 -13.92 24.83 -4.30
CA SER A 473 -12.85 25.72 -4.79
C SER A 473 -11.82 24.98 -5.66
N ALA A 474 -11.43 23.77 -5.25
CA ALA A 474 -10.57 22.89 -6.02
C ALA A 474 -11.23 22.46 -7.36
N GLY A 475 -12.55 22.31 -7.36
CA GLY A 475 -13.34 21.93 -8.54
C GLY A 475 -13.18 20.45 -8.91
N ARG A 476 -12.66 19.62 -8.01
CA ARG A 476 -12.43 18.19 -8.21
C ARG A 476 -12.76 17.39 -6.95
N PRO A 477 -13.68 16.41 -6.99
CA PRO A 477 -14.07 15.63 -5.83
C PRO A 477 -12.93 14.78 -5.21
N GLU A 478 -12.03 14.26 -6.03
CA GLU A 478 -10.85 13.48 -5.65
C GLU A 478 -9.84 14.27 -4.81
N PHE A 479 -9.97 15.60 -4.74
CA PHE A 479 -9.15 16.44 -3.88
C PHE A 479 -9.37 16.13 -2.38
N ALA A 480 -10.44 15.43 -2.01
CA ALA A 480 -10.64 14.96 -0.65
C ALA A 480 -9.52 14.03 -0.17
N ALA A 481 -9.01 13.14 -1.04
CA ALA A 481 -7.91 12.24 -0.71
C ALA A 481 -6.59 13.01 -0.52
N VAL A 482 -6.39 14.10 -1.26
CA VAL A 482 -5.26 15.02 -1.06
C VAL A 482 -5.38 15.70 0.31
N LEU A 483 -6.55 16.22 0.67
CA LEU A 483 -6.77 16.83 2.00
C LEU A 483 -6.54 15.84 3.14
N ALA A 484 -6.95 14.58 2.98
CA ALA A 484 -6.66 13.52 3.94
C ALA A 484 -5.14 13.26 4.10
N ALA A 485 -4.40 13.18 3.00
CA ALA A 485 -2.94 13.05 3.05
C ALA A 485 -2.27 14.26 3.71
N LEU A 486 -2.73 15.47 3.41
CA LEU A 486 -2.23 16.70 4.04
C LEU A 486 -2.55 16.75 5.54
N GLN A 487 -3.68 16.21 5.98
CA GLN A 487 -3.99 16.03 7.39
C GLN A 487 -3.03 15.04 8.06
N ASP A 488 -2.76 13.89 7.40
CA ASP A 488 -1.84 12.87 7.90
C ASP A 488 -0.40 13.38 8.02
N LEU A 489 0.04 14.23 7.08
CA LEU A 489 1.32 14.96 7.12
C LEU A 489 1.34 16.08 8.18
N GLY A 490 0.19 16.47 8.72
CA GLY A 490 0.07 17.62 9.63
C GLY A 490 0.29 18.97 8.94
N VAL A 491 0.11 19.05 7.62
CA VAL A 491 0.09 20.31 6.86
C VAL A 491 -1.18 21.10 7.17
N VAL A 492 -2.31 20.39 7.26
CA VAL A 492 -3.60 20.94 7.69
C VAL A 492 -4.06 20.25 8.97
N GLU A 493 -4.75 21.00 9.83
CA GLU A 493 -5.46 20.49 10.98
C GLU A 493 -6.96 20.45 10.69
N VAL A 494 -7.64 19.40 11.14
CA VAL A 494 -9.09 19.26 10.97
C VAL A 494 -9.75 19.49 12.32
N MET A 495 -10.59 20.52 12.39
CA MET A 495 -11.43 20.81 13.55
C MET A 495 -12.83 20.28 13.31
N ALA A 496 -13.35 19.51 14.28
CA ALA A 496 -14.74 19.06 14.24
C ALA A 496 -15.68 20.27 14.10
N SER A 497 -16.70 20.16 13.26
CA SER A 497 -17.72 21.19 13.14
C SER A 497 -18.40 21.37 14.51
N VAL A 498 -18.27 22.57 15.10
CA VAL A 498 -18.97 22.96 16.34
C VAL A 498 -20.48 23.13 16.11
N GLY A 499 -20.95 23.06 14.87
CA GLY A 499 -22.38 22.96 14.58
C GLY A 499 -22.89 21.69 15.23
N ARG A 500 -23.71 21.87 16.29
CA ARG A 500 -24.42 20.83 17.06
C ARG A 500 -24.55 19.62 16.16
N SER A 501 -23.61 18.69 16.32
CA SER A 501 -23.78 17.38 15.75
C SER A 501 -25.11 16.95 16.36
N VAL A 502 -26.15 16.95 15.54
CA VAL A 502 -26.97 15.76 15.49
C VAL A 502 -25.93 14.70 15.19
N HIS A 503 -25.29 14.19 16.24
CA HIS A 503 -24.71 12.88 16.18
C HIS A 503 -25.81 12.10 15.44
N PRO A 504 -25.52 11.39 14.34
CA PRO A 504 -26.23 10.12 14.25
C PRO A 504 -26.03 9.54 15.65
N GLU A 505 -27.09 9.54 16.48
CA GLU A 505 -27.05 8.72 17.69
C GLU A 505 -26.40 7.42 17.22
N PRO A 506 -25.31 6.95 17.86
CA PRO A 506 -24.57 5.78 17.40
C PRO A 506 -25.62 4.76 16.96
N ASP A 507 -25.74 4.55 15.63
CA ASP A 507 -27.02 4.23 14.96
C ASP A 507 -27.97 3.61 15.95
N ALA A 508 -29.00 4.33 16.39
CA ALA A 508 -29.98 3.83 17.35
C ALA A 508 -30.28 2.38 16.97
N PHE A 509 -29.65 1.43 17.70
CA PHE A 509 -29.31 0.09 17.19
C PHE A 509 -30.46 -0.39 16.32
N ASP A 510 -30.26 -0.43 15.00
CA ASP A 510 -31.38 -0.71 14.11
C ASP A 510 -31.94 -2.06 14.59
N PRO A 511 -33.20 -2.14 15.05
CA PRO A 511 -33.77 -3.41 15.48
C PRO A 511 -33.64 -4.48 14.39
N LEU A 512 -33.51 -4.07 13.11
CA LEU A 512 -33.17 -4.94 11.98
C LEU A 512 -31.78 -5.59 12.12
N ASP A 513 -30.78 -4.90 12.66
CA ASP A 513 -29.45 -5.46 12.91
C ASP A 513 -29.48 -6.52 14.03
N ALA A 514 -30.22 -6.27 15.12
CA ALA A 514 -30.38 -7.26 16.19
C ALA A 514 -31.09 -8.53 15.70
N GLU A 515 -32.14 -8.39 14.87
CA GLU A 515 -32.81 -9.54 14.26
C GLU A 515 -31.91 -10.27 13.25
N ALA A 516 -31.10 -9.54 12.47
CA ALA A 516 -30.12 -10.14 11.58
C ALA A 516 -29.06 -10.94 12.34
N VAL A 517 -28.59 -10.44 13.50
CA VAL A 517 -27.68 -11.17 14.39
C VAL A 517 -28.35 -12.44 14.92
N ARG A 518 -29.61 -12.37 15.40
CA ARG A 518 -30.36 -13.56 15.85
C ARG A 518 -30.50 -14.60 14.75
N LYS A 519 -30.88 -14.19 13.54
CA LYS A 519 -31.00 -15.08 12.36
C LYS A 519 -29.67 -15.73 12.02
N ARG A 520 -28.56 -14.98 12.09
CA ARG A 520 -27.21 -15.49 11.81
C ARG A 520 -26.76 -16.50 12.86
N VAL A 521 -26.98 -16.22 14.14
CA VAL A 521 -26.67 -17.15 15.25
C VAL A 521 -27.53 -18.41 15.14
N ALA A 522 -28.85 -18.29 14.94
CA ALA A 522 -29.74 -19.42 14.76
C ALA A 522 -29.36 -20.30 13.56
N ALA A 523 -29.02 -19.69 12.41
CA ALA A 523 -28.53 -20.43 11.25
C ALA A 523 -27.22 -21.16 11.52
N ARG A 524 -26.31 -20.56 12.30
CA ARG A 524 -25.05 -21.19 12.69
C ARG A 524 -25.27 -22.35 13.66
N ILE A 525 -26.20 -22.22 14.61
CA ILE A 525 -26.59 -23.31 15.51
C ILE A 525 -27.21 -24.48 14.73
N ALA A 526 -28.09 -24.21 13.77
CA ALA A 526 -28.65 -25.25 12.90
C ALA A 526 -27.54 -25.99 12.12
N LEU A 527 -26.57 -25.24 11.56
CA LEU A 527 -25.42 -25.82 10.88
C LEU A 527 -24.55 -26.68 11.79
N ILE A 528 -24.39 -26.29 13.06
CA ILE A 528 -23.67 -27.10 14.07
C ILE A 528 -24.40 -28.40 14.40
N GLN A 529 -25.74 -28.38 14.43
CA GLN A 529 -26.54 -29.55 14.76
C GLN A 529 -26.59 -30.57 13.62
N GLU A 530 -26.57 -30.10 12.37
CA GLU A 530 -26.79 -30.92 11.18
C GLU A 530 -25.52 -31.21 10.39
N GLY A 531 -24.56 -30.28 10.40
CA GLY A 531 -23.40 -30.27 9.51
C GLY A 531 -22.15 -30.96 10.07
N ASP A 532 -21.22 -31.27 9.17
CA ASP A 532 -19.90 -31.78 9.54
C ASP A 532 -18.92 -30.66 9.92
N TYR A 533 -17.76 -30.98 10.51
CA TYR A 533 -16.80 -29.96 10.95
C TYR A 533 -16.23 -29.10 9.81
N PHE A 534 -16.23 -29.55 8.56
CA PHE A 534 -15.84 -28.72 7.42
C PHE A 534 -16.95 -27.71 7.09
N GLU A 535 -18.21 -28.14 7.10
CA GLU A 535 -19.37 -27.28 6.91
C GLU A 535 -19.49 -26.23 8.02
N VAL A 536 -19.29 -26.62 9.28
CA VAL A 536 -19.29 -25.70 10.44
C VAL A 536 -18.26 -24.58 10.27
N LEU A 537 -17.06 -24.91 9.76
CA LEU A 537 -16.00 -23.93 9.47
C LEU A 537 -16.21 -23.21 8.13
N GLY A 538 -17.15 -23.63 7.29
CA GLY A 538 -17.43 -23.04 5.99
C GLY A 538 -16.35 -23.32 4.94
N VAL A 539 -15.68 -24.46 5.03
CA VAL A 539 -14.60 -24.85 4.11
C VAL A 539 -14.96 -26.13 3.35
N PRO A 540 -14.46 -26.33 2.11
CA PRO A 540 -14.65 -27.60 1.42
C PRO A 540 -13.92 -28.74 2.14
N ARG A 541 -14.41 -29.97 2.02
CA ARG A 541 -13.77 -31.17 2.62
C ARG A 541 -12.33 -31.42 2.13
N ALA A 542 -11.97 -30.84 0.99
CA ALA A 542 -10.64 -30.87 0.39
C ALA A 542 -9.73 -29.70 0.83
N ALA A 543 -10.19 -28.83 1.74
CA ALA A 543 -9.44 -27.66 2.18
C ALA A 543 -8.07 -28.01 2.78
N THR A 544 -7.10 -27.15 2.48
CA THR A 544 -5.75 -27.19 3.02
C THR A 544 -5.73 -26.71 4.48
N SER A 545 -4.66 -27.04 5.21
CA SER A 545 -4.51 -26.59 6.61
C SER A 545 -4.47 -25.05 6.75
N TYR A 546 -3.98 -24.35 5.72
CA TYR A 546 -3.98 -22.90 5.68
C TYR A 546 -5.41 -22.33 5.57
N GLU A 547 -6.21 -22.84 4.64
CA GLU A 547 -7.62 -22.42 4.46
C GLU A 547 -8.46 -22.70 5.70
N ILE A 548 -8.26 -23.87 6.33
CA ILE A 548 -8.89 -24.23 7.61
C ILE A 548 -8.54 -23.21 8.70
N ARG A 549 -7.25 -22.87 8.84
CA ARG A 549 -6.79 -21.90 9.85
C ARG A 549 -7.40 -20.52 9.61
N ARG A 550 -7.42 -20.06 8.36
CA ARG A 550 -8.00 -18.78 7.97
C ARG A 550 -9.50 -18.74 8.29
N ALA A 551 -10.25 -19.75 7.85
CA ALA A 551 -11.69 -19.84 8.07
C ALA A 551 -12.05 -19.91 9.56
N TYR A 552 -11.27 -20.65 10.35
CA TYR A 552 -11.40 -20.70 11.80
C TYR A 552 -11.22 -19.31 12.45
N LEU A 553 -10.15 -18.59 12.12
CA LEU A 553 -9.89 -17.26 12.69
C LEU A 553 -10.99 -16.25 12.33
N GLU A 554 -11.48 -16.30 11.09
CA GLU A 554 -12.57 -15.46 10.60
C GLU A 554 -13.88 -15.77 11.34
N ALA A 555 -14.26 -17.05 11.42
CA ALA A 555 -15.46 -17.48 12.13
C ALA A 555 -15.39 -17.14 13.62
N ARG A 556 -14.26 -17.39 14.28
CA ARG A 556 -14.07 -17.07 15.70
C ARG A 556 -14.18 -15.58 15.98
N ARG A 557 -13.61 -14.72 15.11
CA ARG A 557 -13.76 -13.26 15.22
C ARG A 557 -15.20 -12.80 15.02
N ALA A 558 -15.95 -13.45 14.13
CA ALA A 558 -17.33 -13.10 13.84
C ALA A 558 -18.32 -13.47 14.96
N PHE A 559 -18.04 -14.54 15.71
CA PHE A 559 -18.89 -15.02 16.81
C PHE A 559 -18.31 -14.76 18.21
N GLU A 560 -17.30 -13.89 18.33
CA GLU A 560 -16.76 -13.50 19.63
C GLU A 560 -17.84 -12.79 20.46
N PRO A 561 -18.14 -13.26 21.70
CA PRO A 561 -19.18 -12.65 22.53
C PRO A 561 -19.00 -11.15 22.76
N SER A 562 -17.75 -10.68 22.92
CA SER A 562 -17.47 -9.25 23.15
C SER A 562 -17.82 -8.37 21.94
N ARG A 563 -17.89 -8.94 20.74
CA ARG A 563 -18.24 -8.24 19.50
C ARG A 563 -19.70 -8.40 19.13
N LEU A 564 -20.28 -9.57 19.42
CA LEU A 564 -21.63 -9.94 19.01
C LEU A 564 -22.70 -9.50 20.03
N LEU A 565 -22.37 -9.51 21.32
CA LEU A 565 -23.32 -9.22 22.38
C LEU A 565 -23.45 -7.72 22.63
N THR A 566 -24.69 -7.26 22.52
CA THR A 566 -25.14 -5.93 22.92
C THR A 566 -26.22 -6.09 23.97
N VAL A 567 -26.74 -4.98 24.50
CA VAL A 567 -27.87 -5.02 25.45
C VAL A 567 -29.10 -5.73 24.84
N GLN A 568 -29.31 -5.63 23.52
CA GLN A 568 -30.47 -6.23 22.84
C GLN A 568 -30.29 -7.69 22.42
N THR A 569 -29.04 -8.17 22.34
CA THR A 569 -28.69 -9.54 21.93
C THR A 569 -28.09 -10.35 23.07
N ALA A 570 -28.22 -9.88 24.32
CA ALA A 570 -27.71 -10.56 25.51
C ALA A 570 -28.29 -11.98 25.70
N ASP A 571 -29.47 -12.25 25.14
CA ASP A 571 -30.11 -13.56 25.08
C ASP A 571 -29.30 -14.59 24.28
N LEU A 572 -28.45 -14.16 23.35
CA LEU A 572 -27.63 -15.03 22.50
C LEU A 572 -26.28 -15.44 23.14
N ALA A 573 -26.03 -15.06 24.40
CA ALA A 573 -24.71 -15.24 25.02
C ALA A 573 -24.28 -16.71 25.09
N ASP A 574 -25.18 -17.62 25.44
CA ASP A 574 -24.88 -19.04 25.55
C ASP A 574 -24.71 -19.70 24.18
N ASP A 575 -25.53 -19.32 23.19
CA ASP A 575 -25.39 -19.79 21.81
C ASP A 575 -24.07 -19.33 21.18
N ALA A 576 -23.67 -18.08 21.40
CA ALA A 576 -22.38 -17.56 20.92
C ALA A 576 -21.19 -18.32 21.52
N ARG A 577 -21.25 -18.66 22.81
CA ARG A 577 -20.21 -19.48 23.48
C ARG A 577 -20.17 -20.90 22.90
N LEU A 578 -21.34 -21.52 22.71
CA LEU A 578 -21.43 -22.84 22.11
C LEU A 578 -20.85 -22.86 20.70
N ILE A 579 -21.14 -21.84 19.88
CA ILE A 579 -20.56 -21.70 18.53
C ILE A 579 -19.04 -21.64 18.62
N VAL A 580 -18.47 -20.81 19.50
CA VAL A 580 -17.02 -20.68 19.64
C VAL A 580 -16.38 -22.00 20.11
N GLU A 581 -17.00 -22.70 21.07
CA GLU A 581 -16.52 -24.00 21.55
C GLU A 581 -16.48 -25.05 20.43
N VAL A 582 -17.54 -25.15 19.64
CA VAL A 582 -17.62 -26.08 18.50
C VAL A 582 -16.62 -25.69 17.40
N LEU A 583 -16.43 -24.40 17.14
CA LEU A 583 -15.41 -23.93 16.19
C LEU A 583 -14.00 -24.31 16.65
N ASP A 584 -13.70 -24.19 17.94
CA ASP A 584 -12.44 -24.60 18.54
C ASP A 584 -12.25 -26.13 18.43
N GLU A 585 -13.28 -26.93 18.74
CA GLU A 585 -13.26 -28.40 18.58
C GLU A 585 -13.04 -28.82 17.12
N ALA A 586 -13.80 -28.24 16.19
CA ALA A 586 -13.70 -28.50 14.76
C ALA A 586 -12.28 -28.25 14.27
N TYR A 587 -11.72 -27.08 14.59
CA TYR A 587 -10.35 -26.71 14.22
C TYR A 587 -9.31 -27.68 14.82
N GLU A 588 -9.42 -28.02 16.10
CA GLU A 588 -8.52 -28.96 16.77
C GLU A 588 -8.53 -30.36 16.13
N LEU A 589 -9.70 -30.82 15.64
CA LEU A 589 -9.80 -32.10 14.96
C LEU A 589 -9.22 -32.06 13.54
N ILE A 590 -9.54 -31.03 12.75
CA ILE A 590 -9.22 -31.01 11.31
C ILE A 590 -7.91 -30.31 10.95
N ARG A 591 -7.25 -29.62 11.89
CA ARG A 591 -5.93 -29.00 11.65
C ARG A 591 -4.84 -30.04 11.39
N ASP A 592 -4.91 -31.20 12.05
CA ASP A 592 -3.98 -32.31 11.86
C ASP A 592 -4.38 -33.13 10.63
N GLY A 593 -3.47 -33.28 9.66
CA GLY A 593 -3.76 -33.95 8.40
C GLY A 593 -4.23 -35.40 8.57
N THR A 594 -3.66 -36.13 9.53
CA THR A 594 -3.98 -37.55 9.77
C THR A 594 -5.34 -37.72 10.44
N ARG A 595 -5.68 -36.83 11.38
CA ARG A 595 -7.02 -36.79 12.03
C ARG A 595 -8.08 -36.33 11.03
N ARG A 596 -7.77 -35.31 10.22
CA ARG A 596 -8.63 -34.81 9.15
C ARG A 596 -8.97 -35.90 8.13
N ASP A 597 -7.98 -36.66 7.66
CA ASP A 597 -8.23 -37.73 6.68
C ASP A 597 -9.03 -38.90 7.27
N ARG A 598 -8.80 -39.23 8.54
CA ARG A 598 -9.62 -40.22 9.26
C ARG A 598 -11.05 -39.75 9.43
N TYR A 599 -11.26 -38.49 9.80
CA TYR A 599 -12.58 -37.89 9.91
C TYR A 599 -13.30 -37.85 8.56
N ARG A 600 -12.60 -37.45 7.48
CA ARG A 600 -13.14 -37.45 6.11
C ARG A 600 -13.63 -38.85 5.68
N ARG A 601 -12.85 -39.90 5.95
CA ARG A 601 -13.27 -41.28 5.67
C ARG A 601 -14.46 -41.72 6.52
N ALA A 602 -14.52 -41.29 7.77
CA ALA A 602 -15.62 -41.63 8.67
C ALA A 602 -16.95 -41.01 8.19
N ILE A 603 -16.94 -39.76 7.73
CA ILE A 603 -18.15 -39.11 7.20
C ILE A 603 -18.57 -39.65 5.82
N GLU A 604 -17.62 -40.09 4.98
CA GLU A 604 -17.92 -40.71 3.67
C GLU A 604 -18.46 -42.14 3.81
N ALA A 605 -18.03 -42.87 4.84
CA ALA A 605 -18.50 -44.23 5.11
C ALA A 605 -19.96 -44.27 5.63
N VAL A 606 -20.46 -43.15 6.15
CA VAL A 606 -21.87 -43.02 6.55
C VAL A 606 -22.67 -42.67 5.29
N PRO A 607 -23.56 -43.55 4.80
CA PRO A 607 -24.38 -43.26 3.64
C PRO A 607 -25.23 -42.00 3.91
N PRO A 608 -25.44 -41.13 2.90
CA PRO A 608 -26.19 -39.90 3.08
C PRO A 608 -27.58 -40.22 3.62
N ARG A 609 -28.00 -39.52 4.69
CA ARG A 609 -29.35 -39.67 5.23
C ARG A 609 -30.36 -39.28 4.13
N PRO A 610 -31.40 -40.10 3.89
CA PRO A 610 -32.38 -39.86 2.83
C PRO A 610 -33.23 -38.61 3.06
#